data_AF-A0A073II13-F1
#
_entry.id   AF-A0A073II13-F1
#
_cell.length_a   1.000
_cell.length_b   1.000
_cell.length_c   1.000
_cell.angle_alpha   90.00
_cell.angle_beta   90.00
_cell.angle_gamma   90.00
#
_symmetry.space_group_name_H-M   'P 1'
#
loop_
_entity.id
_entity.type
_entity.pdbx_description
1 polymer ?
#
loop_
_entity_poly.entity_id
_entity_poly.type
_entity_poly.pdbx_seq_one_letter_code
_entity_poly.pdbx_strand_id
1 'polypeptide(L)' 'MGFFRNVLDGVLSFCAFLLTLVVFAAPAWATYLAVTAGLVTAWIYVPAVGMLYVGANLAIAFLRKALDGVSPLRTRKRS' A
#
# COMPACT_ATOMS: atom_id res chain seq x y z
N MET A 1 7.46 -8.60 -28.67
CA MET A 1 7.42 -7.33 -27.87
C MET A 1 6.88 -7.55 -26.43
N GLY A 2 7.15 -8.70 -25.78
CA GLY A 2 6.54 -9.04 -24.48
C GLY A 2 7.39 -8.69 -23.25
N PHE A 3 8.71 -8.94 -23.29
CA PHE A 3 9.58 -8.81 -22.13
C PHE A 3 9.68 -7.38 -21.57
N PHE A 4 9.94 -6.39 -22.43
CA PHE A 4 10.05 -4.99 -22.03
C PHE A 4 8.76 -4.45 -21.41
N ARG A 5 7.61 -4.95 -21.88
CA ARG A 5 6.29 -4.58 -21.38
C ARG A 5 6.03 -5.15 -19.98
N ASN A 6 6.43 -6.40 -19.74
CA ASN A 6 6.35 -7.05 -18.43
C ASN A 6 7.25 -6.35 -17.39
N VAL A 7 8.44 -5.89 -17.79
CA VAL A 7 9.34 -5.14 -16.90
C VAL A 7 8.72 -3.80 -16.52
N LEU A 8 8.18 -3.05 -17.48
CA LEU A 8 7.49 -1.78 -17.20
C LEU A 8 6.25 -1.98 -16.32
N ASP A 9 5.48 -3.04 -16.54
CA ASP A 9 4.35 -3.43 -15.72
C ASP A 9 4.77 -3.76 -14.27
N GLY A 10 5.91 -4.43 -14.10
CA GLY A 10 6.51 -4.69 -12.79
C GLY A 10 6.92 -3.40 -12.07
N VAL A 11 7.58 -2.47 -12.77
CA VAL A 11 7.96 -1.16 -12.22
C VAL A 11 6.72 -0.35 -11.80
N LEU A 12 5.66 -0.35 -12.63
CA LEU A 12 4.39 0.29 -12.28
C LEU A 12 3.77 -0.30 -11.01
N SER A 13 3.80 -1.61 -10.86
CA SER A 13 3.34 -2.29 -9.63
C SER A 13 4.22 -1.96 -8.42
N PHE A 14 5.52 -1.79 -8.61
CA PHE A 14 6.42 -1.35 -7.55
C PHE A 14 6.17 0.10 -7.12
N CYS A 15 5.93 1.00 -8.08
CA CYS A 15 5.50 2.36 -7.79
C CYS A 15 4.16 2.39 -7.05
N ALA A 16 3.20 1.55 -7.44
CA ALA A 16 1.92 1.42 -6.73
C ALA A 16 2.10 0.91 -5.29
N PHE A 17 3.03 -0.01 -5.05
CA PHE A 17 3.44 -0.45 -3.72
C PHE A 17 3.98 0.71 -2.88
N LEU A 18 4.95 1.47 -3.40
CA LEU A 18 5.52 2.63 -2.68
C LEU A 18 4.47 3.69 -2.38
N LEU A 19 3.61 4.00 -3.35
CA LEU A 19 2.52 4.97 -3.17
C LEU A 19 1.55 4.50 -2.09
N THR A 20 1.23 3.20 -2.05
CA THR A 20 0.41 2.62 -0.98
C THR A 20 1.07 2.81 0.38
N LEU A 21 2.37 2.54 0.51
CA LEU A 21 3.07 2.76 1.77
C LEU A 21 2.98 4.22 2.22
N VAL A 22 3.21 5.18 1.33
CA VAL A 22 3.14 6.60 1.65
C VAL A 22 1.72 7.01 2.08
N VAL A 23 0.70 6.60 1.33
CA VAL A 23 -0.71 6.96 1.59
C VAL A 23 -1.18 6.42 2.94
N PHE A 24 -0.72 5.25 3.37
CA PHE A 24 -1.10 4.67 4.66
C PHE A 24 -0.18 5.10 5.81
N ALA A 25 1.11 5.31 5.57
CA ALA A 25 2.06 5.72 6.61
C ALA A 25 1.88 7.19 7.01
N ALA A 26 1.55 8.09 6.08
CA ALA A 26 1.36 9.51 6.36
C ALA A 26 0.26 9.77 7.43
N PRO A 27 -0.98 9.27 7.29
CA PRO A 27 -2.02 9.44 8.31
C PRO A 27 -1.70 8.70 9.62
N ALA A 28 -0.99 7.57 9.57
CA ALA A 28 -0.54 6.88 10.78
C ALA A 28 0.50 7.72 11.55
N TRP A 29 1.43 8.36 10.85
CA TRP A 29 2.39 9.30 11.44
C TRP A 29 1.69 10.53 12.02
N ALA A 30 0.72 11.10 11.29
CA ALA A 30 -0.09 12.20 11.80
C ALA A 30 -0.86 11.82 13.07
N THR A 31 -1.37 10.59 13.15
CA THR A 31 -2.04 10.06 14.35
C THR A 31 -1.07 9.99 15.53
N TYR A 32 0.15 9.50 15.30
CA TYR A 32 1.20 9.49 16.33
C TYR A 32 1.52 10.91 16.84
N LEU A 33 1.66 11.88 15.94
CA LEU A 33 1.88 13.29 16.31
C LEU A 33 0.71 13.85 17.12
N ALA A 34 -0.54 13.57 16.72
CA ALA A 34 -1.74 14.06 17.39
C ALA A 34 -1.89 13.49 18.82
N VAL A 35 -1.56 12.21 19.02
CA VAL A 35 -1.54 11.59 20.35
C VAL A 35 -0.40 12.17 21.20
N THR A 36 0.79 12.34 20.62
CA THR A 36 1.95 12.90 21.33
C THR A 36 1.71 14.36 21.76
N ALA A 37 0.97 15.13 20.95
CA ALA A 37 0.57 16.49 21.26
C ALA A 37 -0.65 16.57 22.21
N GLY A 38 -1.22 15.44 22.63
CA GLY A 38 -2.38 15.40 23.55
C GLY A 38 -3.70 15.86 22.92
N LEU A 39 -3.79 15.93 21.58
CA LEU A 39 -5.00 16.36 20.86
C LEU A 39 -6.08 15.27 20.83
N VAL A 40 -5.68 14.01 20.91
CA VAL A 40 -6.54 12.83 20.89
C VAL A 40 -6.02 11.76 21.84
N THR A 41 -6.93 10.92 22.33
CA THR A 41 -6.58 9.81 23.23
C THR A 41 -5.95 8.65 22.48
N ALA A 42 -5.19 7.80 23.19
CA ALA A 42 -4.52 6.63 22.62
C ALA A 42 -5.48 5.59 22.00
N TRP A 43 -6.79 5.66 22.29
CA TRP A 43 -7.80 4.79 21.67
C TRP A 43 -7.85 4.90 20.15
N ILE A 44 -7.42 6.04 19.58
CA ILE A 44 -7.34 6.23 18.12
C ILE A 44 -6.39 5.25 17.43
N TYR A 45 -5.47 4.62 18.17
CA TYR A 45 -4.61 3.58 17.60
C TYR A 45 -5.37 2.33 17.17
N VAL A 46 -6.54 2.03 17.76
CA VAL A 46 -7.36 0.88 17.35
C VAL A 46 -7.80 0.98 15.88
N PRO A 47 -8.49 2.05 15.44
CA PRO A 47 -8.81 2.21 14.01
C PRO A 47 -7.56 2.43 13.15
N ALA A 48 -6.50 3.07 13.67
CA ALA A 48 -5.26 3.26 12.91
C ALA A 48 -4.57 1.93 12.57
N VAL A 49 -4.55 0.97 13.50
CA VAL A 49 -4.03 -0.39 13.26
C VAL A 49 -4.88 -1.11 12.21
N GLY A 50 -6.21 -0.99 12.26
CA GLY A 50 -7.10 -1.55 11.23
C GLY A 50 -6.80 -0.97 9.84
N MET A 51 -6.60 0.34 9.75
CA MET A 51 -6.22 1.02 8.50
C MET A 51 -4.88 0.51 7.98
N LEU A 52 -3.85 0.43 8.84
CA LEU A 52 -2.53 -0.09 8.47
C LEU A 52 -2.58 -1.56 8.05
N TYR A 53 -3.42 -2.38 8.68
CA TYR A 53 -3.61 -3.77 8.29
C TYR A 53 -4.14 -3.89 6.86
N VAL A 54 -5.15 -3.10 6.48
CA VAL A 54 -5.66 -3.05 5.11
C VAL A 54 -4.58 -2.55 4.14
N GLY A 55 -3.89 -1.46 4.50
CA GLY A 55 -2.81 -0.89 3.70
C GLY A 55 -1.65 -1.88 3.46
N ALA A 56 -1.26 -2.64 4.49
CA ALA A 56 -0.22 -3.65 4.40
C ALA A 56 -0.62 -4.80 3.46
N ASN A 57 -1.86 -5.29 3.55
CA ASN A 57 -2.37 -6.32 2.63
C ASN A 57 -2.34 -5.84 1.17
N LEU A 58 -2.75 -4.59 0.94
CA LEU A 58 -2.73 -4.00 -0.40
C LEU A 58 -1.30 -3.81 -0.91
N ALA A 59 -0.39 -3.31 -0.07
CA ALA A 59 1.02 -3.16 -0.39
C ALA A 59 1.65 -4.51 -0.76
N ILE A 60 1.42 -5.56 0.03
CA ILE A 60 1.90 -6.92 -0.26
C ILE A 60 1.35 -7.42 -1.62
N ALA A 61 0.08 -7.12 -1.93
CA ALA A 61 -0.50 -7.50 -3.21
C ALA A 61 0.19 -6.81 -4.40
N PHE A 62 0.48 -5.51 -4.31
CA PHE A 62 1.23 -4.79 -5.34
C PHE A 62 2.68 -5.26 -5.45
N LEU A 63 3.33 -5.55 -4.33
CA LEU A 63 4.68 -6.10 -4.32
C LEU A 63 4.74 -7.45 -5.04
N ARG A 64 3.78 -8.35 -4.80
CA ARG A 64 3.67 -9.62 -5.54
C ARG A 64 3.49 -9.38 -7.04
N LYS A 65 2.62 -8.45 -7.44
CA LYS A 65 2.45 -8.08 -8.85
C LYS A 65 3.72 -7.50 -9.48
N ALA A 66 4.51 -6.75 -8.71
CA ALA A 66 5.77 -6.20 -9.17
C ALA A 66 6.78 -7.30 -9.48
N LEU A 67 6.90 -8.29 -8.59
CA LEU A 67 7.77 -9.46 -8.77
C LEU A 67 7.33 -10.34 -9.94
N ASP A 68 6.02 -10.46 -10.16
CA ASP A 68 5.45 -11.24 -11.27
C ASP A 68 5.52 -10.48 -12.62
N GLY A 69 5.95 -9.21 -12.66
CA GLY A 69 5.96 -8.39 -13.87
C GLY A 69 4.55 -8.11 -14.42
N VAL A 70 3.57 -7.99 -13.53
CA VAL A 70 2.14 -7.84 -13.86
C VAL A 70 1.67 -6.43 -13.54
N SER A 71 0.93 -5.82 -14.46
CA SER A 71 0.35 -4.49 -14.27
C SER A 71 -0.53 -4.41 -13.00
N PRO A 72 -0.48 -3.31 -12.24
CA PRO A 72 -1.20 -3.17 -10.97
C PRO A 72 -2.72 -3.27 -11.13
N LEU A 73 -3.25 -2.84 -12.29
CA LEU A 73 -4.69 -2.87 -12.60
C LEU A 73 -5.14 -4.16 -13.26
N ARG A 74 -4.21 -5.07 -13.60
CA ARG A 74 -4.58 -6.35 -14.21
C ARG A 74 -5.37 -7.19 -13.22
N THR A 75 -6.61 -7.48 -13.58
CA THR A 75 -7.49 -8.39 -12.86
C THR A 75 -7.20 -9.83 -13.30
N ARG A 76 -7.26 -10.79 -12.38
CA ARG A 76 -7.36 -12.20 -12.79
C ARG A 76 -8.73 -12.39 -13.43
N LYS A 77 -8.77 -13.04 -14.60
CA LYS A 77 -10.02 -13.51 -15.19
C LYS A 77 -10.65 -14.45 -14.16
N ARG A 78 -11.79 -14.06 -13.59
CA ARG A 78 -12.55 -14.92 -12.67
C ARG A 78 -13.37 -15.83 -13.57
N SER A 79 -13.03 -17.11 -13.56
CA SER A 79 -13.73 -18.20 -14.25
C SER A 79 -15.12 -18.38 -13.67
#